data_AF-A0A7C1CH38-F1
#
_entry.id   AF-A0A7C1CH38-F1
#
_cell.length_a   1.000
_cell.length_b   1.000
_cell.length_c   1.000
_cell.angle_alpha   90.00
_cell.angle_beta   90.00
_cell.angle_gamma   90.00
#
_symmetry.space_group_name_H-M   'P 1'
#
loop_
_entity.id
_entity.type
_entity.pdbx_description
1 polymer ?
#
loop_
_entity_poly.entity_id
_entity_poly.type
_entity_poly.pdbx_seq_one_letter_code
_entity_poly.pdbx_strand_id
1 'polypeptide(L)'
;MRHEQSTPHQQGEALVSCIESNRCDRPERASFFHRTRTLLSACLLVIMVLPGSVLHCSEVSEEPRNAESEIDSNILKRVRNLNLIVGGGILVWGLAQWDYGTTTFNVKNEGWFGKDTKYGGADKLGHAWAAYGLTELYSRVFKKWGLSDDRAAFYGALSSFLQTALIEVGDASSFGHGFSYEDLVMNSSGITLGYLRQKYPWVRDSIDFRLEWIPSKALRRGEDLDLTTDYSGHKYILALKPGGIFRSDNFFLNALELHTGYYTRGFKSKDEKFFSEKKRYLYGGIGLNVTYLLERYAGTRAYGVFDYFQVPFTYLPYTRKLSAEPLDP
;
A
#
# COMPACT_ATOMS: atom_id res chain seq x y z
N MET A 1 -40.13 -71.72 34.04
CA MET A 1 -39.24 -71.23 35.11
C MET A 1 -37.98 -70.67 34.47
N ARG A 2 -37.57 -69.45 34.90
CA ARG A 2 -36.36 -68.68 34.52
C ARG A 2 -36.39 -68.17 33.08
N HIS A 3 -36.72 -66.90 32.79
CA HIS A 3 -36.05 -65.63 33.12
C HIS A 3 -34.53 -65.68 32.91
N GLU A 4 -34.11 -65.23 31.73
CA GLU A 4 -32.77 -64.69 31.49
C GLU A 4 -32.89 -63.24 31.03
N GLN A 5 -32.10 -62.41 31.70
CA GLN A 5 -32.05 -60.96 31.60
C GLN A 5 -31.15 -60.56 30.43
N SER A 6 -31.62 -59.65 29.58
CA SER A 6 -30.80 -58.97 28.59
C SER A 6 -29.92 -57.91 29.26
N THR A 7 -28.62 -57.99 29.02
CA THR A 7 -27.60 -57.05 29.49
C THR A 7 -27.63 -55.72 28.71
N PRO A 8 -27.42 -54.56 29.35
CA PRO A 8 -27.48 -53.26 28.71
C PRO A 8 -26.13 -52.91 28.07
N HIS A 9 -25.89 -53.35 26.83
CA HIS A 9 -24.72 -52.87 26.07
C HIS A 9 -24.94 -52.71 24.55
N GLN A 10 -26.20 -52.68 24.09
CA GLN A 10 -26.56 -52.50 22.67
C GLN A 10 -27.59 -51.37 22.44
N GLN A 11 -27.61 -50.35 23.30
CA GLN A 11 -28.39 -49.12 23.07
C GLN A 11 -27.53 -47.84 22.98
N GLY A 12 -26.21 -47.97 23.01
CA GLY A 12 -25.27 -46.84 22.86
C GLY A 12 -24.83 -46.55 21.41
N GLU A 13 -24.96 -47.50 20.49
CA GLU A 13 -24.41 -47.36 19.12
C GLU A 13 -25.43 -46.88 18.09
N ALA A 14 -26.74 -46.86 18.40
CA ALA A 14 -27.77 -46.35 17.51
C ALA A 14 -28.04 -44.83 17.65
N LEU A 15 -27.51 -44.18 18.68
CA LEU A 15 -27.64 -42.72 18.86
C LEU A 15 -26.45 -41.91 18.32
N VAL A 16 -25.29 -42.56 18.11
CA VAL A 16 -24.10 -41.90 17.56
C VAL A 16 -24.18 -41.80 16.03
N SER A 17 -24.91 -42.69 15.37
CA SER A 17 -25.09 -42.66 13.90
C SER A 17 -26.10 -41.60 13.40
N CYS A 18 -26.83 -40.91 14.28
CA CYS A 18 -27.82 -39.88 13.90
C CYS A 18 -27.35 -38.44 14.14
N ILE A 19 -26.15 -38.23 14.69
CA ILE A 19 -25.57 -36.89 14.87
C ILE A 19 -24.54 -36.57 13.77
N GLU A 20 -24.01 -37.56 13.07
CA GLU A 20 -23.00 -37.35 12.00
C GLU A 20 -23.58 -37.06 10.60
N SER A 21 -24.89 -37.19 10.38
CA SER A 21 -25.51 -36.93 9.06
C SER A 21 -26.11 -35.53 8.88
N ASN A 22 -26.13 -34.68 9.91
CA ASN A 22 -26.71 -33.34 9.86
C ASN A 22 -25.69 -32.21 9.55
N ARG A 23 -24.66 -32.48 8.75
CA ARG A 23 -23.97 -31.42 7.99
C ARG A 23 -24.83 -31.03 6.79
N CYS A 24 -25.93 -30.35 7.07
CA CYS A 24 -26.61 -29.58 6.04
C CYS A 24 -25.75 -28.38 5.67
N ASP A 25 -25.20 -28.45 4.45
CA ASP A 25 -24.77 -27.32 3.65
C ASP A 25 -25.74 -26.14 3.79
N ARG A 26 -25.24 -24.99 4.27
CA ARG A 26 -25.87 -23.68 4.03
C ARG A 26 -24.95 -22.87 3.11
N PRO A 27 -25.07 -23.01 1.77
CA PRO A 27 -24.21 -22.31 0.83
C PRO A 27 -24.56 -20.81 0.70
N GLU A 28 -25.70 -20.36 1.24
CA GLU A 28 -26.17 -19.00 1.00
C GLU A 28 -25.56 -17.92 1.91
N ARG A 29 -25.20 -18.22 3.17
CA ARG A 29 -24.58 -17.22 4.07
C ARG A 29 -23.12 -16.91 3.72
N ALA A 30 -22.39 -17.89 3.19
CA ALA A 30 -21.02 -17.68 2.71
C ALA A 30 -21.00 -16.80 1.44
N SER A 31 -21.99 -16.95 0.56
CA SER A 31 -22.07 -16.15 -0.67
C SER A 31 -22.38 -14.67 -0.42
N PHE A 32 -23.14 -14.35 0.63
CA PHE A 32 -23.48 -12.97 0.98
C PHE A 32 -22.28 -12.22 1.56
N PHE A 33 -21.54 -12.84 2.49
CA PHE A 33 -20.28 -12.28 3.01
C PHE A 33 -19.18 -12.23 1.95
N HIS A 34 -19.17 -13.15 0.98
CA HIS A 34 -18.21 -13.10 -0.12
C HIS A 34 -18.55 -11.99 -1.13
N ARG A 35 -19.84 -11.79 -1.44
CA ARG A 35 -20.32 -10.70 -2.33
C ARG A 35 -20.16 -9.30 -1.71
N THR A 36 -20.32 -9.14 -0.40
CA THR A 36 -20.06 -7.85 0.27
C THR A 36 -18.58 -7.51 0.32
N ARG A 37 -17.68 -8.52 0.39
CA ARG A 37 -16.22 -8.33 0.21
C ARG A 37 -15.83 -7.89 -1.21
N THR A 38 -16.59 -8.31 -2.23
CA THR A 38 -16.35 -7.96 -3.65
C THR A 38 -16.67 -6.49 -3.95
N LEU A 39 -17.73 -5.94 -3.36
CA LEU A 39 -18.16 -4.55 -3.60
C LEU A 39 -17.30 -3.52 -2.87
N LEU A 40 -16.78 -3.83 -1.69
CA LEU A 40 -15.96 -2.91 -0.90
C LEU A 40 -14.53 -2.74 -1.45
N SER A 41 -13.95 -3.79 -2.05
CA SER A 41 -12.61 -3.74 -2.63
C SER A 41 -12.56 -2.99 -3.97
N ALA A 42 -13.66 -3.01 -4.75
CA ALA A 42 -13.75 -2.31 -6.04
C ALA A 42 -14.09 -0.82 -5.90
N CYS A 43 -14.78 -0.42 -4.83
CA CYS A 43 -15.26 0.96 -4.66
C CYS A 43 -14.18 1.97 -4.24
N LEU A 44 -13.01 1.54 -3.76
CA LEU A 44 -11.98 2.48 -3.28
C LEU A 44 -10.92 2.90 -4.32
N LEU A 45 -10.97 2.36 -5.55
CA LEU A 45 -10.12 2.84 -6.65
C LEU A 45 -10.74 4.01 -7.44
N VAL A 46 -11.95 4.45 -7.06
CA VAL A 46 -12.70 5.51 -7.78
C VAL A 46 -12.75 6.86 -7.04
N ILE A 47 -12.24 6.98 -5.81
CA ILE A 47 -12.24 8.27 -5.08
C ILE A 47 -10.95 9.11 -5.35
N MET A 48 -10.05 8.67 -6.25
CA MET A 48 -8.86 9.46 -6.61
C MET A 48 -8.97 10.25 -7.93
N VAL A 49 -10.12 10.23 -8.62
CA VAL A 49 -10.28 10.96 -9.89
C VAL A 49 -11.63 11.67 -9.96
N LEU A 50 -11.70 12.89 -9.41
CA LEU A 50 -12.51 13.97 -9.99
C LEU A 50 -11.77 15.31 -9.86
N PRO A 51 -11.46 15.99 -10.97
CA PRO A 51 -10.96 17.37 -10.99
C PRO A 51 -12.10 18.38 -11.17
N GLY A 52 -11.86 19.62 -10.73
CA GLY A 52 -12.67 20.81 -11.04
C GLY A 52 -13.84 21.03 -10.07
N SER A 53 -14.18 22.22 -9.61
CA SER A 53 -13.77 23.58 -9.97
C SER A 53 -14.24 24.48 -8.83
N VAL A 54 -13.46 25.48 -8.41
CA VAL A 54 -13.88 26.88 -8.19
C VAL A 54 -12.58 27.66 -7.95
N LEU A 55 -12.16 28.43 -8.94
CA LEU A 55 -11.25 29.54 -8.72
C LEU A 55 -12.10 30.70 -8.18
N HIS A 56 -11.84 31.10 -6.94
CA HIS A 56 -12.22 32.42 -6.47
C HIS A 56 -10.92 33.15 -6.17
N CYS A 57 -10.56 34.08 -7.05
CA CYS A 57 -9.45 34.99 -6.84
C CYS A 57 -10.02 36.18 -6.08
N SER A 58 -9.72 36.27 -4.78
CA SER A 58 -10.03 37.44 -3.97
C SER A 58 -8.73 38.19 -3.73
N GLU A 59 -8.75 39.49 -4.05
CA GLU A 59 -7.65 40.42 -3.76
C GLU A 59 -7.34 40.41 -2.26
N VAL A 60 -6.06 40.29 -1.91
CA VAL A 60 -5.59 40.31 -0.53
C VAL A 60 -5.52 41.77 -0.08
N SER A 61 -6.54 42.22 0.64
CA SER A 61 -6.39 43.34 1.58
C SER A 61 -5.84 42.81 2.90
N GLU A 62 -4.90 43.53 3.51
CA GLU A 62 -4.30 43.17 4.81
C GLU A 62 -5.39 43.04 5.90
N GLU A 63 -5.73 41.81 6.27
CA GLU A 63 -6.59 41.49 7.42
C GLU A 63 -5.76 41.22 8.68
N PRO A 64 -6.29 41.53 9.89
CA PRO A 64 -5.51 41.50 11.13
C PRO A 64 -5.18 40.06 11.55
N ARG A 65 -4.00 39.87 12.17
CA ARG A 65 -3.44 38.61 12.72
C ARG A 65 -4.44 37.66 13.43
N ASN A 66 -5.55 38.17 13.95
CA ASN A 66 -6.59 37.37 14.60
C ASN A 66 -7.37 36.49 13.60
N ALA A 67 -7.67 37.01 12.40
CA ALA A 67 -8.40 36.29 11.35
C ALA A 67 -7.54 35.15 10.76
N GLU A 68 -6.24 35.41 10.52
CA GLU A 68 -5.28 34.42 10.06
C GLU A 68 -5.14 33.26 11.08
N SER A 69 -5.08 33.57 12.38
CA SER A 69 -5.03 32.55 13.44
C SER A 69 -6.30 31.70 13.52
N GLU A 70 -7.47 32.29 13.24
CA GLU A 70 -8.75 31.60 13.28
C GLU A 70 -8.92 30.67 12.08
N ILE A 71 -8.55 31.14 10.87
CA ILE A 71 -8.51 30.35 9.64
C ILE A 71 -7.60 29.13 9.84
N ASP A 72 -6.39 29.35 10.36
CA ASP A 72 -5.45 28.29 10.67
C ASP A 72 -6.00 27.27 11.67
N SER A 73 -6.66 27.74 12.73
CA SER A 73 -7.30 26.85 13.71
C SER A 73 -8.36 25.96 13.06
N ASN A 74 -9.12 26.50 12.11
CA ASN A 74 -10.18 25.78 11.42
C ASN A 74 -9.61 24.77 10.42
N ILE A 75 -8.52 25.10 9.73
CA ILE A 75 -7.81 24.15 8.86
C ILE A 75 -7.22 23.01 9.69
N LEU A 76 -6.61 23.29 10.84
CA LEU A 76 -6.07 22.24 11.72
C LEU A 76 -7.15 21.31 12.29
N LYS A 77 -8.35 21.84 12.59
CA LYS A 77 -9.50 20.99 12.95
C LYS A 77 -9.87 20.05 11.80
N ARG A 78 -9.82 20.51 10.54
CA ARG A 78 -10.05 19.66 9.35
C ARG A 78 -8.98 18.58 9.22
N VAL A 79 -7.70 18.92 9.39
CA VAL A 79 -6.57 17.96 9.41
C VAL A 79 -6.80 16.88 10.47
N ARG A 80 -7.11 17.27 11.71
CA ARG A 80 -7.41 16.35 12.80
C ARG A 80 -8.59 15.44 12.46
N ASN A 81 -9.71 16.02 12.01
CA ASN A 81 -10.92 15.26 11.70
C ASN A 81 -10.68 14.26 10.56
N LEU A 82 -9.91 14.63 9.52
CA LEU A 82 -9.52 13.71 8.46
C LEU A 82 -8.73 12.53 9.00
N ASN A 83 -7.73 12.78 9.85
CA ASN A 83 -6.92 11.73 10.46
C ASN A 83 -7.75 10.79 11.34
N LEU A 84 -8.72 11.32 12.10
CA LEU A 84 -9.64 10.49 12.90
C LEU A 84 -10.54 9.63 12.01
N ILE A 85 -11.09 10.19 10.93
CA ILE A 85 -11.95 9.45 9.98
C ILE A 85 -11.14 8.36 9.29
N VAL A 86 -9.96 8.67 8.76
CA VAL A 86 -9.11 7.69 8.08
C VAL A 86 -8.62 6.64 9.07
N GLY A 87 -8.18 7.02 10.27
CA GLY A 87 -7.75 6.08 11.30
C GLY A 87 -8.88 5.13 11.73
N GLY A 88 -10.09 5.66 11.93
CA GLY A 88 -11.28 4.83 12.18
C GLY A 88 -11.57 3.86 11.03
N GLY A 89 -11.45 4.32 9.79
CA GLY A 89 -11.58 3.49 8.59
C GLY A 89 -10.53 2.36 8.52
N ILE A 90 -9.27 2.65 8.85
CA ILE A 90 -8.18 1.66 8.93
C ILE A 90 -8.52 0.60 9.97
N LEU A 91 -8.98 0.98 11.16
CA LEU A 91 -9.33 0.02 12.21
C LEU A 91 -10.50 -0.88 11.79
N VAL A 92 -11.56 -0.29 11.22
CA VAL A 92 -12.70 -1.05 10.69
C VAL A 92 -12.26 -2.02 9.59
N TRP A 93 -11.39 -1.57 8.68
CA TRP A 93 -10.86 -2.41 7.62
C TRP A 93 -9.96 -3.54 8.17
N GLY A 94 -9.08 -3.23 9.12
CA GLY A 94 -8.18 -4.20 9.74
C GLY A 94 -8.94 -5.28 10.51
N LEU A 95 -10.04 -4.93 11.20
CA LEU A 95 -10.95 -5.90 11.79
C LEU A 95 -11.64 -6.78 10.74
N ALA A 96 -11.94 -6.24 9.56
CA ALA A 96 -12.66 -6.95 8.51
C ALA A 96 -11.77 -7.81 7.60
N GLN A 97 -10.51 -7.42 7.37
CA GLN A 97 -9.62 -8.04 6.38
C GLN A 97 -8.26 -8.50 6.90
N TRP A 98 -7.77 -7.97 8.03
CA TRP A 98 -6.41 -8.24 8.54
C TRP A 98 -6.42 -8.92 9.91
N ASP A 99 -7.57 -9.44 10.35
CA ASP A 99 -7.71 -10.22 11.59
C ASP A 99 -7.25 -9.48 12.85
N TYR A 100 -7.44 -8.16 12.92
CA TYR A 100 -7.09 -7.38 14.13
C TYR A 100 -7.84 -7.89 15.37
N GLY A 101 -7.15 -7.96 16.50
CA GLY A 101 -7.69 -8.44 17.77
C GLY A 101 -7.88 -9.96 17.87
N THR A 102 -7.42 -10.74 16.89
CA THR A 102 -7.45 -12.21 16.96
C THR A 102 -6.36 -12.78 17.86
N THR A 103 -5.31 -12.03 18.16
CA THR A 103 -4.23 -12.41 19.10
C THR A 103 -3.92 -11.32 20.10
N THR A 104 -3.21 -11.69 21.17
CA THR A 104 -2.55 -10.72 22.06
C THR A 104 -1.44 -9.98 21.30
N PHE A 105 -1.05 -8.80 21.81
CA PHE A 105 0.02 -8.01 21.23
C PHE A 105 1.30 -8.84 21.06
N ASN A 106 1.81 -8.89 19.83
CA ASN A 106 2.95 -9.69 19.45
C ASN A 106 3.88 -8.89 18.53
N VAL A 107 5.17 -8.93 18.86
CA VAL A 107 6.24 -8.33 18.06
C VAL A 107 6.85 -9.44 17.19
N LYS A 108 6.94 -9.21 15.89
CA LYS A 108 7.56 -10.16 14.94
C LYS A 108 8.78 -9.53 14.29
N ASN A 109 9.86 -10.31 14.25
CA ASN A 109 10.96 -10.03 13.33
C ASN A 109 10.60 -10.69 11.99
N GLU A 110 10.31 -9.86 10.99
CA GLU A 110 9.96 -10.36 9.65
C GLU A 110 11.17 -10.48 8.72
N GLY A 111 12.32 -9.97 9.17
CA GLY A 111 13.53 -9.86 8.39
C GLY A 111 13.47 -8.77 7.33
N TRP A 112 14.60 -8.59 6.65
CA TRP A 112 14.76 -7.58 5.60
C TRP A 112 14.58 -8.21 4.21
N PHE A 113 15.47 -7.87 3.28
CA PHE A 113 15.55 -8.41 1.94
C PHE A 113 16.20 -9.80 1.93
N GLY A 114 15.70 -10.72 2.75
CA GLY A 114 16.15 -12.12 2.83
C GLY A 114 15.48 -13.01 1.79
N LYS A 115 16.06 -14.19 1.52
CA LYS A 115 15.39 -15.22 0.71
C LYS A 115 14.42 -16.05 1.54
N ASP A 116 14.67 -16.13 2.85
CA ASP A 116 13.88 -16.93 3.78
C ASP A 116 12.75 -16.10 4.43
N THR A 117 12.53 -14.86 3.98
CA THR A 117 11.45 -13.98 4.46
C THR A 117 10.16 -14.19 3.66
N LYS A 118 9.00 -13.99 4.32
CA LYS A 118 7.66 -14.30 3.77
C LYS A 118 7.41 -13.72 2.37
N TYR A 119 7.87 -12.50 2.11
CA TYR A 119 7.68 -11.81 0.83
C TYR A 119 8.99 -11.51 0.10
N GLY A 120 10.10 -12.09 0.56
CA GLY A 120 11.43 -11.81 0.05
C GLY A 120 11.85 -10.36 0.23
N GLY A 121 11.25 -9.62 1.17
CA GLY A 121 11.47 -8.19 1.40
C GLY A 121 10.74 -7.24 0.45
N ALA A 122 9.84 -7.71 -0.42
CA ALA A 122 9.04 -6.82 -1.26
C ALA A 122 8.05 -5.98 -0.44
N ASP A 123 7.53 -6.55 0.63
CA ASP A 123 6.72 -5.90 1.66
C ASP A 123 7.41 -4.68 2.24
N LYS A 124 8.70 -4.77 2.57
CA LYS A 124 9.49 -3.64 3.09
C LYS A 124 9.42 -2.42 2.17
N LEU A 125 9.51 -2.63 0.85
CA LEU A 125 9.36 -1.54 -0.12
C LEU A 125 7.90 -1.15 -0.38
N GLY A 126 6.96 -2.07 -0.18
CA GLY A 126 5.53 -1.77 -0.12
C GLY A 126 5.19 -0.76 0.97
N HIS A 127 5.67 -1.01 2.20
CA HIS A 127 5.55 -0.10 3.34
C HIS A 127 6.14 1.28 3.03
N ALA A 128 7.40 1.32 2.57
CA ALA A 128 8.02 2.58 2.19
C ALA A 128 7.27 3.32 1.07
N TRP A 129 6.79 2.61 0.04
CA TRP A 129 6.13 3.25 -1.11
C TRP A 129 4.75 3.78 -0.73
N ALA A 130 3.98 3.01 0.06
CA ALA A 130 2.69 3.43 0.56
C ALA A 130 2.81 4.67 1.47
N ALA A 131 3.76 4.66 2.41
CA ALA A 131 3.99 5.78 3.33
C ALA A 131 4.50 7.04 2.60
N TYR A 132 5.35 6.86 1.59
CA TYR A 132 5.77 7.91 0.66
C TYR A 132 4.58 8.54 -0.09
N GLY A 133 3.70 7.71 -0.66
CA GLY A 133 2.49 8.14 -1.36
C GLY A 133 1.48 8.84 -0.46
N LEU A 134 1.25 8.32 0.75
CA LEU A 134 0.36 8.93 1.75
C LEU A 134 0.86 10.31 2.18
N THR A 135 2.17 10.47 2.41
CA THR A 135 2.77 11.76 2.76
C THR A 135 2.48 12.81 1.70
N GLU A 136 2.64 12.47 0.42
CA GLU A 136 2.30 13.37 -0.68
C GLU A 136 0.80 13.68 -0.71
N LEU A 137 -0.05 12.64 -0.64
CA LEU A 137 -1.49 12.78 -0.76
C LEU A 137 -2.02 13.73 0.31
N TYR A 138 -1.64 13.52 1.56
CA TYR A 138 -2.03 14.40 2.66
C TYR A 138 -1.47 15.81 2.46
N SER A 139 -0.18 15.96 2.11
CA SER A 139 0.42 17.28 1.88
C SER A 139 -0.34 18.07 0.81
N ARG A 140 -0.71 17.42 -0.31
CA ARG A 140 -1.51 18.04 -1.37
C ARG A 140 -2.90 18.43 -0.91
N VAL A 141 -3.57 17.58 -0.14
CA VAL A 141 -4.90 17.88 0.43
C VAL A 141 -4.81 19.08 1.36
N PHE A 142 -3.82 19.13 2.24
CA PHE A 142 -3.68 20.20 3.22
C PHE A 142 -3.25 21.52 2.59
N LYS A 143 -2.39 21.47 1.56
CA LYS A 143 -2.08 22.64 0.73
C LYS A 143 -3.33 23.18 0.03
N LYS A 144 -4.18 22.30 -0.51
CA LYS A 144 -5.48 22.69 -1.09
C LYS A 144 -6.44 23.30 -0.07
N TRP A 145 -6.31 22.96 1.21
CA TRP A 145 -7.09 23.57 2.29
C TRP A 145 -6.54 24.90 2.78
N GLY A 146 -5.40 25.36 2.26
CA GLY A 146 -4.82 26.67 2.56
C GLY A 146 -3.63 26.64 3.51
N LEU A 147 -3.11 25.47 3.91
CA LEU A 147 -1.83 25.44 4.65
C LEU A 147 -0.68 25.89 3.74
N SER A 148 0.27 26.62 4.33
CA SER A 148 1.55 26.91 3.68
C SER A 148 2.29 25.62 3.33
N ASP A 149 3.15 25.66 2.31
CA ASP A 149 3.89 24.49 1.81
C ASP A 149 4.64 23.74 2.92
N ASP A 150 5.26 24.48 3.83
CA ASP A 150 5.98 23.93 4.98
C ASP A 150 5.08 23.18 5.95
N ARG A 151 3.92 23.75 6.26
CA ARG A 151 2.96 23.13 7.17
C ARG A 151 2.25 21.97 6.51
N ALA A 152 1.90 22.10 5.24
CA ALA A 152 1.31 21.02 4.46
C ALA A 152 2.26 19.82 4.40
N ALA A 153 3.55 20.03 4.12
CA ALA A 153 4.56 18.98 4.14
C ALA A 153 4.67 18.32 5.53
N PHE A 154 4.75 19.12 6.60
CA PHE A 154 4.87 18.62 7.97
C PHE A 154 3.65 17.80 8.40
N TYR A 155 2.44 18.37 8.28
CA TYR A 155 1.22 17.68 8.67
C TYR A 155 0.93 16.49 7.75
N GLY A 156 1.33 16.53 6.48
CA GLY A 156 1.23 15.41 5.57
C GLY A 156 2.10 14.23 5.99
N ALA A 157 3.35 14.49 6.34
CA ALA A 157 4.26 13.49 6.88
C ALA A 157 3.77 12.93 8.23
N LEU A 158 3.32 13.81 9.14
CA LEU A 158 2.76 13.40 10.43
C LEU A 158 1.51 12.54 10.28
N SER A 159 0.61 12.90 9.36
CA SER A 159 -0.61 12.12 9.08
C SER A 159 -0.26 10.76 8.48
N SER A 160 0.72 10.70 7.57
CA SER A 160 1.20 9.41 7.07
C SER A 160 1.79 8.56 8.19
N PHE A 161 2.62 9.14 9.05
CA PHE A 161 3.24 8.43 10.17
C PHE A 161 2.20 7.85 11.14
N LEU A 162 1.24 8.67 11.57
CA LEU A 162 0.18 8.24 12.49
C LEU A 162 -0.64 7.09 11.90
N GLN A 163 -0.91 7.13 10.60
CA GLN A 163 -1.75 6.16 9.91
C GLN A 163 -1.01 4.84 9.72
N THR A 164 0.25 4.88 9.28
CA THR A 164 1.06 3.67 9.16
C THR A 164 1.38 3.08 10.52
N ALA A 165 1.68 3.90 11.54
CA ALA A 165 1.92 3.42 12.90
C ALA A 165 0.66 2.75 13.49
N LEU A 166 -0.53 3.28 13.19
CA LEU A 166 -1.79 2.64 13.58
C LEU A 166 -1.97 1.27 12.92
N ILE A 167 -1.56 1.11 11.65
CA ILE A 167 -1.55 -0.19 10.96
C ILE A 167 -0.61 -1.15 11.68
N GLU A 168 0.65 -0.78 11.92
CA GLU A 168 1.62 -1.66 12.61
C GLU A 168 1.16 -2.09 14.00
N VAL A 169 0.56 -1.16 14.77
CA VAL A 169 -0.02 -1.46 16.09
C VAL A 169 -1.21 -2.42 15.97
N GLY A 170 -2.02 -2.29 14.93
CA GLY A 170 -3.09 -3.24 14.64
C GLY A 170 -2.57 -4.62 14.26
N ASP A 171 -1.55 -4.69 13.40
CA ASP A 171 -0.88 -5.92 12.98
C ASP A 171 -0.29 -6.69 14.17
N ALA A 172 0.12 -5.99 15.23
CA ALA A 172 0.53 -6.59 16.51
C ALA A 172 -0.51 -7.56 17.12
N SER A 173 -1.79 -7.39 16.79
CA SER A 173 -2.91 -8.17 17.30
C SER A 173 -3.51 -9.15 16.28
N SER A 174 -2.81 -9.38 15.17
CA SER A 174 -3.26 -10.25 14.07
C SER A 174 -2.57 -11.60 14.06
N PHE A 175 -3.32 -12.68 13.82
CA PHE A 175 -2.78 -14.04 13.71
C PHE A 175 -1.72 -14.18 12.59
N GLY A 176 -1.97 -13.56 11.43
CA GLY A 176 -1.12 -13.67 10.24
C GLY A 176 0.04 -12.67 10.15
N HIS A 177 0.03 -11.65 11.01
CA HIS A 177 0.93 -10.49 11.02
C HIS A 177 1.51 -10.27 12.43
N GLY A 178 2.24 -9.19 12.64
CA GLY A 178 2.78 -8.80 13.94
C GLY A 178 3.38 -7.40 13.85
N PHE A 179 3.63 -6.76 14.98
CA PHE A 179 4.33 -5.49 14.97
C PHE A 179 5.78 -5.73 14.51
N SER A 180 6.15 -5.16 13.36
CA SER A 180 7.51 -5.23 12.82
C SER A 180 8.21 -3.89 12.94
N TYR A 181 9.39 -3.90 13.57
CA TYR A 181 10.23 -2.70 13.59
C TYR A 181 10.83 -2.44 12.20
N GLU A 182 11.05 -3.48 11.40
CA GLU A 182 11.49 -3.34 10.01
C GLU A 182 10.46 -2.56 9.19
N ASP A 183 9.17 -2.87 9.32
CA ASP A 183 8.10 -2.14 8.64
C ASP A 183 7.97 -0.70 9.14
N LEU A 184 8.08 -0.47 10.46
CA LEU A 184 8.12 0.88 11.01
C LEU A 184 9.29 1.72 10.42
N VAL A 185 10.48 1.12 10.29
CA VAL A 185 11.66 1.77 9.68
C VAL A 185 11.41 2.08 8.20
N MET A 186 10.79 1.16 7.46
CA MET A 186 10.50 1.36 6.05
C MET A 186 9.41 2.40 5.81
N ASN A 187 8.33 2.37 6.60
CA ASN A 187 7.31 3.42 6.64
C ASN A 187 7.98 4.78 6.87
N SER A 188 8.83 4.89 7.89
CA SER A 188 9.55 6.12 8.25
C SER A 188 10.48 6.60 7.13
N SER A 189 11.13 5.67 6.42
CA SER A 189 12.00 5.98 5.27
C SER A 189 11.19 6.56 4.10
N GLY A 190 10.04 5.96 3.79
CA GLY A 190 9.10 6.46 2.80
C GLY A 190 8.56 7.86 3.13
N ILE A 191 8.13 8.05 4.38
CA ILE A 191 7.66 9.35 4.90
C ILE A 191 8.75 10.41 4.79
N THR A 192 9.99 10.06 5.15
CA THR A 192 11.13 10.98 5.06
C THR A 192 11.34 11.44 3.63
N LEU A 193 11.38 10.52 2.66
CA LEU A 193 11.51 10.88 1.25
C LEU A 193 10.34 11.73 0.76
N GLY A 194 9.11 11.40 1.16
CA GLY A 194 7.91 12.16 0.81
C GLY A 194 7.95 13.58 1.36
N TYR A 195 8.32 13.73 2.63
CA TYR A 195 8.51 15.02 3.29
C TYR A 195 9.58 15.85 2.57
N LEU A 196 10.74 15.26 2.25
CA LEU A 196 11.82 15.96 1.57
C LEU A 196 11.40 16.44 0.18
N ARG A 197 10.63 15.65 -0.59
CA ARG A 197 10.08 16.09 -1.88
C ARG A 197 9.09 17.25 -1.72
N GLN A 198 8.25 17.23 -0.69
CA GLN A 198 7.30 18.32 -0.43
C GLN A 198 8.00 19.60 0.05
N LYS A 199 9.01 19.46 0.89
CA LYS A 199 9.76 20.56 1.49
C LYS A 199 10.74 21.22 0.51
N TYR A 200 11.35 20.42 -0.37
CA TYR A 200 12.43 20.87 -1.24
C TYR A 200 12.13 20.58 -2.72
N PRO A 201 11.79 21.62 -3.52
CA PRO A 201 11.49 21.44 -4.95
C PRO A 201 12.60 20.72 -5.72
N TRP A 202 13.87 20.98 -5.40
CA TRP A 202 14.98 20.30 -6.05
C TRP A 202 14.98 18.78 -5.81
N VAL A 203 14.51 18.29 -4.65
CA VAL A 203 14.38 16.84 -4.39
C VAL A 203 13.24 16.25 -5.22
N ARG A 204 12.09 16.93 -5.24
CA ARG A 204 10.93 16.56 -6.07
C ARG A 204 11.30 16.43 -7.54
N ASP A 205 12.10 17.36 -8.04
CA ASP A 205 12.49 17.42 -9.44
C ASP A 205 13.64 16.43 -9.74
N SER A 206 14.31 15.87 -8.72
CA SER A 206 15.47 14.98 -8.86
C SER A 206 15.19 13.50 -8.63
N ILE A 207 14.26 13.15 -7.74
CA ILE A 207 14.08 11.77 -7.27
C ILE A 207 12.60 11.45 -7.16
N ASP A 208 12.20 10.30 -7.73
CA ASP A 208 10.88 9.72 -7.56
C ASP A 208 10.99 8.28 -7.06
N PHE A 209 10.12 7.90 -6.12
CA PHE A 209 9.96 6.50 -5.70
C PHE A 209 8.65 5.94 -6.26
N ARG A 210 8.77 5.07 -7.26
CA ARG A 210 7.67 4.63 -8.11
C ARG A 210 7.37 3.16 -7.95
N LEU A 211 6.11 2.81 -8.13
CA LEU A 211 5.62 1.44 -8.28
C LEU A 211 5.33 1.19 -9.76
N GLU A 212 6.00 0.21 -10.35
CA GLU A 212 5.49 -0.46 -11.54
C GLU A 212 4.62 -1.64 -11.08
N TRP A 213 3.40 -1.72 -11.61
CA TRP A 213 2.51 -2.82 -11.31
C TRP A 213 2.06 -3.52 -12.59
N ILE A 214 2.44 -4.78 -12.72
CA ILE A 214 1.91 -5.70 -13.72
C ILE A 214 1.23 -6.83 -12.93
N PRO A 215 -0.10 -6.84 -12.82
CA PRO A 215 -0.86 -7.80 -12.01
C PRO A 215 -0.32 -9.24 -12.07
N SER A 216 -0.17 -9.87 -10.91
CA SER A 216 0.26 -11.27 -10.83
C SER A 216 -0.71 -12.22 -11.53
N LYS A 217 -0.29 -13.48 -11.69
CA LYS A 217 -1.17 -14.51 -12.24
C LYS A 217 -2.33 -14.82 -11.29
N ALA A 218 -2.09 -14.87 -9.98
CA ALA A 218 -3.14 -15.11 -8.99
C ALA A 218 -4.22 -14.02 -9.04
N LEU A 219 -3.80 -12.75 -9.10
CA LEU A 219 -4.72 -11.62 -9.18
C LEU A 219 -5.52 -11.61 -10.49
N ARG A 220 -4.86 -11.81 -11.64
CA ARG A 220 -5.55 -11.85 -12.95
C ARG A 220 -6.54 -13.00 -13.10
N ARG A 221 -6.35 -14.09 -12.36
CA ARG A 221 -7.26 -15.25 -12.34
C ARG A 221 -8.34 -15.14 -11.27
N GLY A 222 -8.36 -14.05 -10.48
CA GLY A 222 -9.33 -13.85 -9.41
C GLY A 222 -9.14 -14.75 -8.19
N GLU A 223 -7.99 -15.42 -8.08
CA GLU A 223 -7.67 -16.31 -6.95
C GLU A 223 -7.06 -15.54 -5.78
N ASP A 224 -6.47 -14.39 -6.08
CA ASP A 224 -6.24 -13.33 -5.13
C ASP A 224 -7.05 -12.10 -5.50
N LEU A 225 -7.45 -11.34 -4.49
CA LEU A 225 -8.17 -10.08 -4.63
C LEU A 225 -7.46 -8.94 -3.90
N ASP A 226 -6.38 -9.25 -3.18
CA ASP A 226 -5.58 -8.27 -2.46
C ASP A 226 -4.62 -7.56 -3.43
N LEU A 227 -5.02 -6.34 -3.81
CA LEU A 227 -4.25 -5.46 -4.69
C LEU A 227 -3.06 -4.83 -3.97
N THR A 228 -3.14 -4.62 -2.64
CA THR A 228 -2.11 -3.88 -1.90
C THR A 228 -0.88 -4.73 -1.62
N THR A 229 -1.05 -6.05 -1.55
CA THR A 229 0.04 -7.02 -1.33
C THR A 229 0.30 -7.93 -2.53
N ASP A 230 -0.01 -7.48 -3.75
CA ASP A 230 0.31 -8.19 -5.00
C ASP A 230 1.83 -8.15 -5.32
N TYR A 231 2.67 -8.59 -4.39
CA TYR A 231 4.13 -8.41 -4.47
C TYR A 231 4.77 -9.08 -5.68
N SER A 232 4.19 -10.17 -6.20
CA SER A 232 4.64 -10.77 -7.45
C SER A 232 4.32 -9.92 -8.69
N GLY A 233 3.36 -9.00 -8.61
CA GLY A 233 3.05 -8.03 -9.64
C GLY A 233 3.79 -6.70 -9.47
N HIS A 234 4.22 -6.38 -8.26
CA HIS A 234 4.91 -5.13 -7.93
C HIS A 234 6.38 -5.14 -8.32
N LYS A 235 6.88 -3.95 -8.71
CA LYS A 235 8.29 -3.63 -8.82
C LYS A 235 8.51 -2.20 -8.33
N TYR A 236 9.37 -2.05 -7.35
CA TYR A 236 9.65 -0.75 -6.71
C TYR A 236 10.90 -0.15 -7.34
N ILE A 237 10.80 1.10 -7.77
CA ILE A 237 11.81 1.79 -8.58
C ILE A 237 12.12 3.14 -7.93
N LEU A 238 13.40 3.40 -7.69
CA LEU A 238 13.90 4.75 -7.44
C LEU A 238 14.40 5.32 -8.77
N ALA A 239 13.71 6.33 -9.28
CA ALA A 239 14.06 7.03 -10.51
C ALA A 239 14.84 8.30 -10.16
N LEU A 240 16.08 8.37 -10.62
CA LEU A 240 16.96 9.52 -10.52
C LEU A 240 16.88 10.32 -11.82
N LYS A 241 16.54 11.61 -11.70
CA LYS A 241 16.28 12.52 -12.81
C LYS A 241 17.44 13.51 -12.94
N PRO A 242 18.37 13.30 -13.90
CA PRO A 242 19.53 14.16 -14.09
C PRO A 242 19.18 15.64 -14.24
N GLY A 243 18.08 15.96 -14.93
CA GLY A 243 17.59 17.33 -15.11
C GLY A 243 17.39 18.08 -13.79
N GLY A 244 16.72 17.46 -12.80
CA GLY A 244 16.55 18.04 -11.47
C GLY A 244 17.85 18.07 -10.66
N ILE A 245 18.65 16.99 -10.72
CA ILE A 245 19.91 16.86 -9.96
C ILE A 245 20.89 17.96 -10.37
N PHE A 246 21.05 18.18 -11.67
CA PHE A 246 21.95 19.18 -12.22
C PHE A 246 21.30 20.54 -12.42
N ARG A 247 20.01 20.70 -12.10
CA ARG A 247 19.21 21.91 -12.33
C ARG A 247 19.37 22.43 -13.77
N SER A 248 19.23 21.52 -14.73
CA SER A 248 19.48 21.80 -16.14
C SER A 248 18.18 21.86 -16.92
N ASP A 249 18.06 22.84 -17.82
CA ASP A 249 16.98 22.92 -18.81
C ASP A 249 17.23 22.05 -20.05
N ASN A 250 18.34 21.30 -20.09
CA ASN A 250 18.68 20.45 -21.23
C ASN A 250 17.63 19.36 -21.45
N PHE A 251 17.14 19.25 -22.68
CA PHE A 251 16.11 18.29 -23.06
C PHE A 251 16.47 16.85 -22.68
N PHE A 252 17.67 16.38 -23.03
CA PHE A 252 18.07 15.00 -22.79
C PHE A 252 18.20 14.67 -21.30
N LEU A 253 18.70 15.62 -20.49
CA LEU A 253 18.80 15.43 -19.03
C LEU A 253 17.42 15.39 -18.35
N ASN A 254 16.41 16.08 -18.92
CA ASN A 254 15.05 16.05 -18.41
C ASN A 254 14.22 14.88 -18.95
N ALA A 255 14.52 14.41 -20.17
CA ALA A 255 13.79 13.33 -20.83
C ALA A 255 14.26 11.93 -20.42
N LEU A 256 15.51 11.79 -19.96
CA LEU A 256 16.08 10.51 -19.53
C LEU A 256 16.20 10.42 -18.01
N GLU A 257 16.07 9.21 -17.49
CA GLU A 257 16.17 8.90 -16.06
C GLU A 257 17.05 7.68 -15.83
N LEU A 258 17.73 7.64 -14.69
CA LEU A 258 18.44 6.46 -14.24
C LEU A 258 17.62 5.74 -13.18
N HIS A 259 17.33 4.47 -13.39
CA HIS A 259 16.54 3.66 -12.49
C HIS A 259 17.42 2.72 -11.67
N THR A 260 17.04 2.54 -10.42
CA THR A 260 17.42 1.39 -9.58
C THR A 260 16.18 0.84 -8.90
N GLY A 261 16.17 -0.42 -8.51
CA GLY A 261 14.98 -0.99 -7.87
C GLY A 261 15.12 -2.43 -7.45
N TYR A 262 14.03 -2.94 -6.91
CA TYR A 262 13.92 -4.29 -6.37
C TYR A 262 12.52 -4.85 -6.57
N TYR A 263 12.46 -6.16 -6.82
CA TYR A 263 11.19 -6.88 -6.88
C TYR A 263 11.35 -8.37 -6.62
N THR A 264 10.26 -9.01 -6.22
CA THR A 264 10.20 -10.46 -5.97
C THR A 264 9.10 -11.12 -6.79
N ARG A 265 9.19 -12.44 -6.97
CA ARG A 265 8.19 -13.24 -7.68
C ARG A 265 7.99 -14.58 -6.96
N GLY A 266 6.73 -14.97 -6.77
CA GLY A 266 6.37 -16.29 -6.25
C GLY A 266 6.52 -16.48 -4.74
N PHE A 267 6.68 -15.40 -3.98
CA PHE A 267 6.82 -15.47 -2.51
C PHE A 267 5.48 -15.56 -1.77
N LYS A 268 4.44 -14.92 -2.31
CA LYS A 268 3.10 -14.98 -1.70
C LYS A 268 2.51 -16.37 -1.92
N SER A 269 1.94 -16.97 -0.87
CA SER A 269 1.40 -18.33 -0.92
C SER A 269 0.42 -18.58 -2.07
N LYS A 270 -0.46 -17.62 -2.37
CA LYS A 270 -1.42 -17.71 -3.50
C LYS A 270 -0.76 -17.67 -4.87
N ASP A 271 0.45 -17.12 -4.96
CA ASP A 271 1.23 -17.07 -6.20
C ASP A 271 2.07 -18.33 -6.41
N GLU A 272 2.44 -19.06 -5.37
CA GLU A 272 3.45 -20.14 -5.41
C GLU A 272 3.18 -21.13 -6.56
N LYS A 273 1.95 -21.61 -6.73
CA LYS A 273 1.56 -22.54 -7.82
C LYS A 273 1.77 -22.01 -9.25
N PHE A 274 2.00 -20.71 -9.43
CA PHE A 274 2.24 -20.09 -10.74
C PHE A 274 3.72 -19.89 -11.07
N PHE A 275 4.59 -20.15 -10.11
CA PHE A 275 6.03 -20.06 -10.22
C PHE A 275 6.64 -21.43 -9.90
N SER A 276 7.82 -21.72 -10.44
CA SER A 276 8.56 -22.94 -10.10
C SER A 276 9.60 -22.69 -8.99
N GLU A 277 9.89 -21.41 -8.74
CA GLU A 277 10.91 -20.97 -7.80
C GLU A 277 10.54 -19.59 -7.26
N LYS A 278 10.90 -19.32 -6.01
CA LYS A 278 10.87 -17.98 -5.39
C LYS A 278 12.04 -17.18 -5.93
N LYS A 279 11.80 -15.99 -6.50
CA LYS A 279 12.84 -15.18 -7.15
C LYS A 279 12.91 -13.78 -6.58
N ARG A 280 14.13 -13.28 -6.42
CA ARG A 280 14.44 -11.91 -5.99
C ARG A 280 15.36 -11.24 -6.99
N TYR A 281 15.11 -9.98 -7.30
CA TYR A 281 15.81 -9.26 -8.37
C TYR A 281 16.25 -7.88 -7.91
N LEU A 282 17.52 -7.56 -8.18
CA LEU A 282 17.94 -6.17 -8.32
C LEU A 282 17.65 -5.71 -9.74
N TYR A 283 17.20 -4.48 -9.86
CA TYR A 283 16.90 -3.81 -11.11
C TYR A 283 17.75 -2.56 -11.24
N GLY A 284 18.28 -2.34 -12.44
CA GLY A 284 18.81 -1.06 -12.89
C GLY A 284 18.34 -0.77 -14.31
N GLY A 285 18.32 0.47 -14.74
CA GLY A 285 17.93 0.78 -16.12
C GLY A 285 18.04 2.23 -16.48
N ILE A 286 17.85 2.52 -17.76
CA ILE A 286 17.72 3.88 -18.28
C ILE A 286 16.29 4.04 -18.78
N GLY A 287 15.55 4.99 -18.23
CA GLY A 287 14.14 5.21 -18.50
C GLY A 287 13.85 6.55 -19.17
N LEU A 288 12.61 6.68 -19.65
CA LEU A 288 12.04 7.94 -20.09
C LEU A 288 11.30 8.61 -18.94
N ASN A 289 11.54 9.90 -18.75
CA ASN A 289 10.73 10.74 -17.87
C ASN A 289 9.37 11.01 -18.53
N VAL A 290 8.43 10.10 -18.31
CA VAL A 290 7.09 10.18 -18.89
C VAL A 290 6.36 11.44 -18.43
N THR A 291 6.54 11.86 -17.17
CA THR A 291 5.96 13.12 -16.65
C THR A 291 6.41 14.30 -17.51
N TYR A 292 7.71 14.48 -17.68
CA TYR A 292 8.28 15.58 -18.47
C TYR A 292 7.81 15.54 -19.94
N LEU A 293 7.85 14.37 -20.58
CA LEU A 293 7.49 14.22 -21.99
C LEU A 293 6.00 14.51 -22.24
N LEU A 294 5.11 14.03 -21.38
CA LEU A 294 3.67 14.29 -21.50
C LEU A 294 3.33 15.75 -21.24
N GLU A 295 3.91 16.37 -20.21
CA GLU A 295 3.66 17.79 -19.92
C GLU A 295 4.19 18.69 -21.04
N ARG A 296 5.36 18.37 -21.59
CA ARG A 296 5.97 19.13 -22.68
C ARG A 296 5.22 19.02 -24.00
N TYR A 297 4.80 17.81 -24.41
CA TYR A 297 4.29 17.56 -25.76
C TYR A 297 2.79 17.36 -25.85
N ALA A 298 2.15 16.84 -24.79
CA ALA A 298 0.71 16.62 -24.75
C ALA A 298 -0.04 17.69 -23.94
N GLY A 299 0.67 18.61 -23.27
CA GLY A 299 0.07 19.65 -22.41
C GLY A 299 -0.77 19.08 -21.26
N THR A 300 -0.63 17.79 -20.97
CA THR A 300 -1.43 17.06 -20.00
C THR A 300 -0.73 17.10 -18.65
N ARG A 301 -1.46 17.42 -17.58
CA ARG A 301 -0.93 17.35 -16.21
C ARG A 301 -0.62 15.89 -15.85
N ALA A 302 0.65 15.54 -15.90
CA ALA A 302 1.16 14.20 -15.65
C ALA A 302 1.79 14.09 -14.25
N TYR A 303 2.27 15.24 -13.73
CA TYR A 303 2.81 15.37 -12.38
C TYR A 303 1.84 14.83 -11.34
N GLY A 304 2.39 14.01 -10.44
CA GLY A 304 1.69 13.45 -9.33
C GLY A 304 0.91 12.18 -9.59
N VAL A 305 0.89 11.68 -10.82
CA VAL A 305 0.52 10.30 -11.15
C VAL A 305 1.77 9.51 -11.50
N PHE A 306 2.51 9.94 -12.53
CA PHE A 306 3.67 9.20 -13.02
C PHE A 306 4.95 9.41 -12.17
N ASP A 307 4.90 10.31 -11.19
CA ASP A 307 5.94 10.41 -10.17
C ASP A 307 5.78 9.35 -9.06
N TYR A 308 4.67 8.60 -9.07
CA TYR A 308 4.33 7.52 -8.14
C TYR A 308 4.20 6.17 -8.83
N PHE A 309 3.74 6.19 -10.08
CA PHE A 309 3.54 4.99 -10.88
C PHE A 309 4.48 5.00 -12.08
N GLN A 310 5.30 3.97 -12.20
CA GLN A 310 6.13 3.77 -13.37
C GLN A 310 5.29 3.16 -14.48
N VAL A 311 5.31 3.79 -15.65
CA VAL A 311 4.71 3.21 -16.86
C VAL A 311 5.56 2.02 -17.30
N PRO A 312 4.96 0.81 -17.46
CA PRO A 312 5.69 -0.33 -17.98
C PRO A 312 6.29 -0.08 -19.36
N PHE A 313 7.45 -0.68 -19.63
CA PHE A 313 8.10 -0.69 -20.94
C PHE A 313 8.62 0.67 -21.45
N THR A 314 8.70 1.70 -20.60
CA THR A 314 9.30 3.00 -20.96
C THR A 314 10.77 3.12 -20.57
N TYR A 315 11.48 1.98 -20.48
CA TYR A 315 12.89 1.92 -20.08
C TYR A 315 13.61 0.72 -20.70
N LEU A 316 14.94 0.79 -20.69
CA LEU A 316 15.84 -0.32 -20.99
C LEU A 316 16.33 -0.96 -19.67
N PRO A 317 15.88 -2.18 -19.34
CA PRO A 317 16.21 -2.82 -18.08
C PRO A 317 17.50 -3.64 -18.11
N TYR A 318 18.17 -3.66 -16.96
CA TYR A 318 19.10 -4.69 -16.55
C TYR A 318 18.61 -5.29 -15.22
N THR A 319 18.49 -6.61 -15.15
CA THR A 319 18.05 -7.29 -13.93
C THR A 319 19.05 -8.35 -13.50
N ARG A 320 19.39 -8.34 -12.22
CA ARG A 320 20.26 -9.34 -11.60
C ARG A 320 19.44 -10.17 -10.62
N LYS A 321 19.33 -11.46 -10.90
CA LYS A 321 18.74 -12.45 -9.98
C LYS A 321 19.66 -12.61 -8.76
N LEU A 322 19.13 -12.41 -7.56
CA LEU A 322 19.90 -12.52 -6.30
C LEU A 322 19.88 -13.94 -5.72
N SER A 323 18.75 -14.62 -5.79
CA SER A 323 18.60 -16.02 -5.39
C SER A 323 17.38 -16.64 -6.05
N ALA A 324 17.42 -17.96 -6.22
CA ALA A 324 16.24 -18.78 -6.45
C ALA A 324 16.21 -19.93 -5.46
N GLU A 325 15.02 -20.21 -4.97
CA GLU A 325 14.74 -21.41 -4.20
C GLU A 325 13.61 -22.17 -4.89
N PRO A 326 13.79 -23.47 -5.16
CA PRO A 326 12.71 -24.32 -5.63
C PRO A 326 11.53 -24.21 -4.66
N LEU A 327 10.31 -24.21 -5.17
CA LEU A 327 9.16 -24.46 -4.33
C LEU A 327 9.13 -25.97 -4.05
N ASP A 328 9.04 -26.37 -2.78
CA ASP A 328 8.89 -27.78 -2.43
C ASP A 328 7.63 -28.35 -3.12
N PRO A 329 7.73 -29.54 -3.75
CA PRO A 329 6.69 -30.11 -4.60
C PRO A 329 5.39 -30.49 -3.89
#